data_AF-C6FA27-F1
#
_entry.id   AF-C6FA27-F1
#
_cell.length_a   1.000
_cell.length_b   1.000
_cell.length_c   1.000
_cell.angle_alpha   90.00
_cell.angle_beta   90.00
_cell.angle_gamma   90.00
#
_symmetry.space_group_name_H-M   'P 1'
#
loop_
_entity.id
_entity.type
_entity.pdbx_description
1 polymer ?
#
loop_
_entity_poly.entity_id
_entity_poly.type
_entity_poly.pdbx_seq_one_letter_code
_entity_poly.pdbx_strand_id
1 'polypeptide(L)'
;IEMSSVGGQSRMKNESMYKFLAFNAGPRTCLGKDMAYLQMKAAAAGILRSFHIRVVENQVVKPKISLILAMKNGLLVTLQQRISLEPLT
;
A
#
# COMPACT_ATOMS: atom_id res chain seq x y z
N ILE A 1 0.00 -10.75 -2.32
CA ILE A 1 1.08 -10.98 -1.34
C ILE A 1 0.72 -12.28 -0.67
N GLU A 2 1.31 -13.38 -1.11
CA GLU A 2 1.11 -14.66 -0.45
C GLU A 2 1.76 -14.57 0.93
N MET A 3 0.91 -14.60 1.96
CA MET A 3 1.33 -14.63 3.36
C MET A 3 1.17 -16.08 3.82
N SER A 4 2.13 -16.91 3.45
CA SER A 4 2.27 -18.25 4.04
C SER A 4 2.81 -18.05 5.46
N SER A 5 1.96 -18.26 6.46
CA SER A 5 2.32 -18.18 7.88
C SER A 5 3.17 -19.40 8.28
N VAL A 6 4.47 -19.18 8.52
CA VAL A 6 5.31 -20.02 9.38
C VAL A 6 6.22 -19.07 10.17
N GLY A 7 6.27 -19.26 11.49
CA GLY A 7 6.79 -18.31 12.46
C GLY A 7 8.22 -17.82 12.25
N GLY A 8 8.49 -16.62 12.77
CA GLY A 8 9.84 -16.10 13.02
C GLY A 8 10.64 -15.72 11.77
N GLN A 9 10.73 -14.42 11.49
CA GLN A 9 11.49 -13.75 10.42
C GLN A 9 10.83 -13.69 9.04
N SER A 10 10.24 -12.54 8.73
CA SER A 10 9.85 -12.18 7.37
C SER A 10 11.10 -12.00 6.50
N ARG A 11 11.47 -13.01 5.70
CA ARG A 11 12.46 -12.82 4.61
C ARG A 11 11.81 -11.99 3.52
N MET A 12 12.23 -10.73 3.39
CA MET A 12 11.88 -9.89 2.24
C MET A 12 12.53 -10.50 1.00
N LYS A 13 11.73 -11.15 0.15
CA LYS A 13 12.20 -11.60 -1.16
C LYS A 13 12.40 -10.35 -2.04
N ASN A 14 13.62 -10.14 -2.50
CA ASN A 14 13.90 -9.12 -3.50
C ASN A 14 13.37 -9.63 -4.85
N GLU A 15 12.14 -9.22 -5.19
CA GLU A 15 11.50 -9.57 -6.45
C GLU A 15 12.07 -8.72 -7.59
N SER A 16 12.10 -9.30 -8.79
CA SER A 16 12.54 -8.58 -9.99
C SER A 16 11.71 -7.31 -10.22
N MET A 17 12.39 -6.23 -10.62
CA MET A 17 11.77 -4.95 -10.96
C MET A 17 10.72 -5.08 -12.08
N TYR A 18 10.92 -6.05 -12.96
CA TYR A 18 10.05 -6.33 -14.11
C TYR A 18 8.72 -6.99 -13.70
N LYS A 19 8.60 -7.46 -12.47
CA LYS A 19 7.35 -8.03 -11.93
C LYS A 19 6.34 -6.95 -11.54
N PHE A 20 6.80 -5.72 -11.30
CA PHE A 20 5.96 -4.59 -10.89
C PHE A 20 6.07 -3.44 -11.88
N LEU A 21 5.15 -3.40 -12.85
CA LEU A 21 5.19 -2.46 -13.97
C LEU A 21 4.73 -1.03 -13.63
N ALA A 22 4.27 -0.76 -12.40
CA ALA A 22 3.73 0.55 -12.01
C ALA A 22 4.71 1.72 -12.22
N PHE A 23 6.02 1.46 -12.13
CA PHE A 23 7.07 2.46 -12.35
C PHE A 23 7.98 2.14 -13.54
N ASN A 24 7.61 1.18 -14.39
CA ASN A 24 8.48 0.60 -15.43
C ASN A 24 9.83 0.08 -14.86
N ALA A 25 10.75 -0.29 -15.76
CA ALA A 25 12.09 -0.74 -15.42
C ALA A 25 13.12 -0.24 -16.46
N GLY A 26 14.41 -0.30 -16.12
CA GLY A 26 15.51 0.11 -17.00
C GLY A 26 15.57 1.64 -17.24
N PRO A 27 16.09 2.09 -18.40
CA PRO A 27 16.25 3.51 -18.71
C PRO A 27 14.96 4.34 -18.74
N ARG A 28 13.79 3.68 -18.78
CA ARG A 28 12.47 4.31 -18.76
C ARG A 28 11.75 4.15 -17.42
N THR A 29 12.49 3.79 -16.36
CA THR A 29 11.97 3.79 -14.98
C THR A 29 11.45 5.20 -14.65
N CYS A 30 10.31 5.26 -13.96
CA CYS A 30 9.74 6.52 -13.50
C CYS A 30 10.74 7.26 -12.62
N LEU A 31 11.08 8.49 -13.01
CA LEU A 31 11.99 9.35 -12.25
C LEU A 31 11.50 9.59 -10.80
N GLY A 32 10.18 9.60 -10.61
CA GLY A 32 9.54 9.78 -9.31
C GLY A 32 9.40 8.51 -8.47
N LYS A 33 9.94 7.36 -8.90
CA LYS A 33 9.74 6.06 -8.22
C LYS A 33 10.08 6.11 -6.73
N ASP A 34 11.28 6.57 -6.40
CA ASP A 34 11.77 6.52 -5.01
C ASP A 34 11.04 7.52 -4.12
N MET A 35 10.73 8.72 -4.66
CA MET A 35 9.90 9.70 -3.97
C MET A 35 8.50 9.16 -3.71
N ALA A 36 7.87 8.53 -4.70
CA ALA A 36 6.54 7.93 -4.55
C ALA A 36 6.57 6.81 -3.50
N TYR A 37 7.59 5.95 -3.49
CA TYR A 37 7.74 4.94 -2.45
C TYR A 37 7.92 5.53 -1.07
N LEU A 38 8.72 6.58 -0.91
CA LEU A 38 8.90 7.26 0.36
C LEU A 38 7.57 7.82 0.88
N GLN A 39 6.83 8.53 0.02
CA GLN A 39 5.52 9.08 0.36
C GLN A 39 4.51 7.99 0.72
N MET A 40 4.42 6.92 -0.08
CA MET A 40 3.52 5.79 0.18
C MET A 40 3.85 5.10 1.52
N LYS A 41 5.14 4.88 1.81
CA LYS A 41 5.58 4.28 3.08
C LYS A 41 5.26 5.16 4.28
N ALA A 42 5.53 6.47 4.19
CA ALA A 42 5.24 7.42 5.26
C ALA A 42 3.73 7.49 5.54
N ALA A 43 2.90 7.59 4.48
CA ALA A 43 1.45 7.58 4.61
C ALA A 43 0.95 6.26 5.22
N ALA A 44 1.41 5.11 4.72
CA ALA A 44 1.03 3.81 5.26
C ALA A 44 1.42 3.67 6.74
N ALA A 45 2.64 4.07 7.12
CA ALA A 45 3.10 4.03 8.50
C ALA A 45 2.23 4.91 9.41
N GLY A 46 1.89 6.13 8.99
CA GLY A 46 1.01 7.02 9.74
C GLY A 46 -0.38 6.43 9.95
N ILE A 47 -1.02 5.94 8.88
CA ILE A 47 -2.37 5.36 8.97
C ILE A 47 -2.35 4.08 9.81
N LEU A 48 -1.40 3.17 9.58
CA LEU A 48 -1.31 1.91 10.31
C LEU A 48 -0.96 2.10 11.78
N ARG A 49 -0.22 3.15 12.15
CA ARG A 49 0.05 3.50 13.55
C ARG A 49 -1.21 3.97 14.26
N SER A 50 -2.04 4.75 13.58
CA SER A 50 -3.18 5.44 14.21
C SER A 50 -4.52 4.70 14.08
N PHE A 51 -4.66 3.76 13.13
CA PHE A 51 -5.96 3.15 12.82
C PHE A 51 -5.91 1.64 12.62
N HIS A 52 -6.99 0.97 12.99
CA HIS A 52 -7.40 -0.30 12.38
C HIS A 52 -8.24 0.01 11.14
N ILE A 53 -7.83 -0.53 10.00
CA ILE A 53 -8.45 -0.29 8.71
C ILE A 53 -9.18 -1.56 8.29
N ARG A 54 -10.46 -1.47 7.94
CA ARG A 54 -11.23 -2.57 7.35
C ARG A 54 -11.78 -2.12 6.01
N VAL A 55 -11.54 -2.92 4.96
CA VAL A 55 -12.13 -2.69 3.64
C VAL A 55 -13.63 -3.01 3.70
N VAL A 56 -14.46 -2.15 3.15
CA VAL A 56 -15.91 -2.39 3.09
C VAL A 56 -16.19 -3.62 2.22
N GLU A 57 -16.97 -4.55 2.74
CA GLU A 57 -17.33 -5.79 2.06
C GLU A 57 -18.24 -5.52 0.85
N ASN A 58 -18.20 -6.42 -0.14
CA ASN A 58 -19.04 -6.39 -1.34
C ASN A 58 -18.94 -5.11 -2.21
N GLN A 59 -17.91 -4.27 -2.02
CA GLN A 59 -17.68 -3.14 -2.90
C GLN A 59 -17.13 -3.59 -4.26
N VAL A 60 -17.60 -2.95 -5.33
CA VAL A 60 -17.18 -3.28 -6.70
C VAL A 60 -16.03 -2.35 -7.12
N VAL A 61 -14.81 -2.87 -7.09
CA VAL A 61 -13.62 -2.14 -7.54
C VAL A 61 -13.49 -2.25 -9.06
N LYS A 62 -13.65 -1.13 -9.76
CA LYS A 62 -13.55 -1.04 -11.22
C LYS A 62 -12.65 0.11 -11.65
N PRO A 63 -11.89 -0.04 -12.75
CA PRO A 63 -11.16 1.06 -13.32
C PRO A 63 -12.11 2.12 -13.88
N LYS A 64 -11.70 3.38 -13.78
CA LYS A 64 -12.29 4.51 -14.49
C LYS A 64 -11.68 4.58 -15.89
N ILE A 65 -12.47 4.97 -16.88
CA ILE A 65 -11.95 5.34 -18.19
C ILE A 65 -11.20 6.66 -18.02
N SER A 66 -9.87 6.61 -17.99
CA SER A 66 -8.98 7.77 -17.79
C SER A 66 -7.59 7.51 -18.37
N LEU A 67 -6.83 8.60 -18.57
CA LEU A 67 -5.43 8.55 -19.07
C LEU A 67 -4.50 7.79 -18.11
N ILE A 68 -4.80 7.81 -16.82
CA ILE A 68 -4.12 7.02 -15.80
C ILE A 68 -5.05 5.93 -15.27
N LEU A 69 -4.50 4.82 -14.80
CA LEU A 69 -5.29 3.77 -14.16
C LEU A 69 -5.78 4.25 -12.79
N ALA A 70 -7.06 4.59 -12.69
CA ALA A 70 -7.69 5.07 -11.46
C ALA A 70 -8.93 4.23 -11.12
N MET A 71 -9.28 4.13 -9.84
CA MET A 71 -10.52 3.49 -9.41
C MET A 71 -11.72 4.43 -9.63
N LYS A 72 -12.84 3.90 -10.14
CA LYS A 72 -14.05 4.69 -10.41
C LYS A 72 -14.66 5.26 -9.12
N ASN A 73 -14.71 4.47 -8.05
CA ASN A 73 -15.38 4.81 -6.80
C ASN A 73 -14.43 4.85 -5.58
N GLY A 74 -13.11 4.93 -5.83
CA GLY A 74 -12.12 4.79 -4.77
C GLY A 74 -12.10 3.39 -4.14
N LEU A 75 -11.41 3.28 -3.00
CA LEU A 75 -11.44 2.11 -2.11
C LEU A 75 -12.11 2.53 -0.80
N LEU A 76 -13.31 2.01 -0.56
CA LEU A 76 -14.07 2.32 0.64
C LEU A 76 -13.53 1.52 1.83
N VAL A 77 -13.24 2.23 2.92
CA VAL A 77 -12.71 1.64 4.16
C VAL A 77 -13.40 2.23 5.38
N THR A 78 -13.50 1.42 6.43
CA THR A 78 -13.84 1.87 7.78
C THR A 78 -12.56 2.03 8.58
N LEU A 79 -12.40 3.18 9.24
CA LEU A 79 -11.28 3.47 10.12
C LEU A 79 -11.74 3.41 11.57
N GLN A 80 -11.04 2.65 12.38
CA GLN A 80 -11.21 2.64 13.82
C GLN A 80 -9.92 3.16 14.45
N GLN A 81 -9.99 4.20 15.27
CA GLN A 81 -8.82 4.76 15.91
C GLN A 81 -8.19 3.74 16.86
N ARG A 82 -6.86 3.60 16.80
CA ARG A 82 -6.10 2.90 17.83
C ARG A 82 -5.99 3.84 19.02
N ILE A 83 -6.51 3.42 20.17
CA ILE A 83 -6.28 4.13 21.43
C ILE A 83 -4.78 4.01 21.69
N SER A 84 -4.06 5.13 21.67
CA SER A 84 -2.69 5.16 22.15
C SER A 84 -2.72 4.91 23.65
N LEU A 85 -2.21 3.76 24.10
CA LEU A 85 -1.63 3.69 25.45
C LEU A 85 -0.58 4.81 25.56
N GLU A 86 -0.47 5.38 26.76
CA GLU A 86 0.35 6.53 27.12
C GLU A 86 1.73 6.62 26.46
N PRO A 87 2.27 7.84 26.29
CA PRO A 87 3.57 8.03 25.67
C PRO A 87 4.63 7.22 26.43
N LEU A 88 5.42 6.44 25.69
CA LEU A 88 6.65 5.86 26.21
C LEU A 88 7.54 7.03 26.67
N THR A 89 7.61 7.26 27.97
CA THR A 89 8.68 8.00 28.64
C THR A 89 10.01 7.29 28.48
#